data_AF-A0A2R6JKB1-F1
#
_entry.id   AF-A0A2R6JKB1-F1
#
_cell.length_a   1.000
_cell.length_b   1.000
_cell.length_c   1.000
_cell.angle_alpha   90.00
_cell.angle_beta   90.00
_cell.angle_gamma   90.00
#
_symmetry.space_group_name_H-M   'P 1'
#
loop_
_entity.id
_entity.type
_entity.pdbx_description
1 polymer ?
#
loop_
_entity_poly.entity_id
_entity_poly.type
_entity_poly.pdbx_seq_one_letter_code
_entity_poly.pdbx_strand_id
1 'polypeptide(L)'
;MADDGKPSSGQIFGVPYNFDRPSFRRLLSSYWRPGEGMLVNKPFGVGYTLNLANWRSWVVILVAAGLLWQEKSGGPGDDEEEVEVIVDD
;
A
#
# COMPACT_ATOMS: atom_id res chain seq x y z
N MET A 1 -2.44 1.99 35.92
CA MET A 1 -2.94 2.74 34.74
C MET A 1 -4.42 2.45 34.63
N ALA A 2 -5.28 3.45 34.84
CA ALA A 2 -6.73 3.27 34.85
C ALA A 2 -7.25 2.98 33.44
N ASP A 3 -8.05 1.92 33.32
CA ASP A 3 -8.87 1.62 32.14
C ASP A 3 -10.12 2.49 32.24
N ASP A 4 -10.07 3.67 31.62
CA ASP A 4 -11.22 4.57 31.46
C ASP A 4 -12.20 3.87 30.51
N GLY A 5 -13.26 3.23 31.03
CA GLY A 5 -14.26 2.42 30.29
C GLY A 5 -15.10 3.15 29.23
N LYS A 6 -14.45 3.90 28.34
CA LYS A 6 -15.04 4.51 27.14
C LYS A 6 -15.23 3.41 26.09
N PRO A 7 -16.38 3.38 25.39
CA PRO A 7 -16.63 2.37 24.38
C PRO A 7 -15.59 2.46 23.25
N SER A 8 -14.97 1.33 22.92
CA SER A 8 -13.96 1.20 21.86
C SER A 8 -14.52 1.40 20.44
N SER A 9 -15.84 1.38 20.28
CA SER A 9 -16.54 1.61 19.02
C SER A 9 -17.82 2.41 19.22
N GLY A 10 -18.22 3.21 18.23
CA GLY A 10 -19.48 3.94 18.25
C GLY A 10 -19.93 4.34 16.85
N GLN A 11 -20.84 5.31 16.74
CA GLN A 11 -21.33 5.82 15.46
C GLN A 11 -21.03 7.32 15.37
N ILE A 12 -20.50 7.75 14.23
CA ILE A 12 -20.31 9.16 13.90
C ILE A 12 -21.23 9.46 12.71
N PHE A 13 -22.24 10.32 12.90
CA PHE A 13 -23.25 10.64 11.88
C PHE A 13 -23.95 9.42 11.26
N GLY A 14 -24.17 8.36 12.06
CA GLY A 14 -24.78 7.09 11.59
C GLY A 14 -23.81 6.12 10.91
N VAL A 15 -22.52 6.49 10.78
CA VAL A 15 -21.47 5.61 10.25
C VAL A 15 -20.78 4.89 11.41
N PRO A 16 -20.72 3.54 11.43
CA PRO A 16 -20.01 2.80 12.47
C PRO A 16 -18.52 3.09 12.41
N TYR A 17 -17.96 3.56 13.53
CA TYR A 17 -16.57 3.98 13.67
C TYR A 17 -15.89 3.28 14.86
N ASN A 18 -14.66 2.82 14.67
CA ASN A 18 -13.84 2.21 15.72
C ASN A 18 -12.86 3.26 16.26
N PHE A 19 -12.89 3.51 17.57
CA PHE A 19 -12.04 4.47 18.28
C PHE A 19 -10.75 3.85 18.82
N ASP A 20 -10.54 2.54 18.64
CA ASP A 20 -9.27 1.88 18.92
C ASP A 20 -8.14 2.58 18.17
N ARG A 21 -7.00 2.81 18.85
CA ARG A 21 -5.80 3.30 18.16
C ARG A 21 -5.42 2.32 17.05
N PRO A 22 -5.27 2.77 15.80
CA PRO A 22 -4.87 1.90 14.71
C PRO A 22 -3.48 1.32 15.03
N SER A 23 -3.40 0.01 15.22
CA SER A 23 -2.12 -0.67 15.42
C SER A 23 -1.60 -1.17 14.08
N PHE A 24 -0.30 -1.00 13.83
CA PHE A 24 0.35 -1.50 12.62
C PHE A 24 0.10 -3.00 12.40
N ARG A 25 0.09 -3.79 13.48
CA ARG A 25 -0.27 -5.22 13.43
C ARG A 25 -1.69 -5.47 12.95
N ARG A 26 -2.67 -4.72 13.44
CA ARG A 26 -4.08 -4.84 13.03
C ARG A 26 -4.30 -4.34 11.60
N LEU A 27 -3.50 -3.37 11.17
CA LEU A 27 -3.47 -2.91 9.79
C LEU A 27 -2.92 -4.03 8.89
N LEU A 28 -1.74 -4.58 9.18
CA LEU A 28 -1.12 -5.65 8.38
C LEU A 28 -1.99 -6.90 8.32
N SER A 29 -2.61 -7.30 9.44
CA SER A 29 -3.52 -8.44 9.46
C SER A 29 -4.78 -8.24 8.63
N SER A 30 -5.20 -7.00 8.38
CA SER A 30 -6.31 -6.73 7.48
C SER A 30 -6.00 -7.03 6.01
N TYR A 31 -4.73 -6.91 5.62
CA TYR A 31 -4.25 -7.27 4.29
C TYR A 31 -3.97 -8.77 4.18
N TRP A 32 -3.81 -9.50 5.28
CA TRP A 32 -3.49 -10.94 5.26
C TRP A 32 -4.73 -11.79 5.60
N ARG A 33 -5.52 -12.13 4.57
CA ARG A 33 -6.79 -12.89 4.70
C ARG A 33 -6.74 -14.22 3.95
N PRO A 34 -6.16 -15.28 4.54
CA PRO A 34 -6.08 -16.58 3.87
C PRO A 34 -7.49 -17.14 3.62
N GLY A 35 -7.70 -17.72 2.43
CA GLY A 35 -9.00 -18.29 2.02
C GLY A 35 -9.98 -17.28 1.40
N GLU A 36 -9.68 -15.98 1.43
CA GLU A 36 -10.50 -14.95 0.78
C GLU A 36 -9.97 -14.58 -0.63
N GLY A 37 -10.78 -13.82 -1.38
CA GLY A 37 -10.42 -13.30 -2.69
C GLY A 37 -9.28 -12.28 -2.68
N MET A 38 -8.89 -11.79 -3.86
CA MET A 38 -7.83 -10.79 -4.03
C MET A 38 -8.21 -9.42 -3.46
N LEU A 39 -9.49 -9.05 -3.53
CA LEU A 39 -10.03 -7.82 -2.95
C LEU A 39 -10.83 -8.17 -1.70
N VAL A 40 -10.45 -7.55 -0.59
CA VAL A 40 -11.11 -7.74 0.71
C VAL A 40 -11.56 -6.39 1.26
N ASN A 41 -12.55 -6.41 2.15
CA ASN A 41 -13.08 -5.16 2.73
C ASN A 41 -12.01 -4.45 3.56
N LYS A 42 -11.95 -3.13 3.44
CA LYS A 42 -11.04 -2.29 4.23
C LYS A 42 -11.37 -2.45 5.73
N PRO A 43 -10.36 -2.54 6.62
CA PRO A 43 -10.61 -2.62 8.07
C PRO A 43 -11.23 -1.34 8.67
N PHE A 44 -11.08 -0.20 7.98
CA PHE A 44 -11.60 1.11 8.40
C PHE A 44 -12.11 1.86 7.16
N GLY A 45 -13.26 2.52 7.28
CA GLY A 45 -13.89 3.26 6.17
C GLY A 45 -14.63 2.38 5.16
N VAL A 46 -14.94 2.94 3.99
CA VAL A 46 -15.68 2.27 2.90
C VAL A 46 -14.73 1.92 1.76
N GLY A 47 -14.84 0.71 1.24
CA GLY A 47 -14.13 0.26 0.03
C GLY A 47 -13.31 -1.02 0.23
N TYR A 48 -12.43 -1.27 -0.74
CA TYR A 48 -11.67 -2.51 -0.83
C TYR A 48 -10.17 -2.29 -0.62
N THR A 49 -9.49 -3.38 -0.28
CA THR A 49 -8.05 -3.46 -0.13
C THR A 49 -7.51 -4.74 -0.75
N LEU A 50 -6.22 -4.78 -1.02
CA LEU A 50 -5.56 -5.91 -1.64
C LEU A 50 -5.20 -6.97 -0.59
N ASN A 51 -5.58 -8.22 -0.81
CA ASN A 51 -5.29 -9.33 0.09
C ASN A 51 -3.94 -9.98 -0.23
N LEU A 52 -2.92 -9.71 0.56
CA LEU A 52 -1.57 -10.25 0.41
C LEU A 52 -1.47 -11.76 0.64
N ALA A 53 -2.48 -12.38 1.28
CA ALA A 53 -2.53 -13.84 1.39
C ALA A 53 -2.97 -14.53 0.08
N ASN A 54 -3.51 -13.77 -0.88
CA ASN A 54 -3.90 -14.29 -2.19
C ASN A 54 -2.75 -14.17 -3.19
N TRP A 55 -2.40 -15.27 -3.87
CA TRP A 55 -1.29 -15.30 -4.84
C TRP A 55 -1.49 -14.30 -6.00
N ARG A 56 -2.73 -14.00 -6.40
CA ARG A 56 -3.03 -13.03 -7.47
C ARG A 56 -2.61 -11.61 -7.09
N SER A 57 -2.64 -11.28 -5.80
CA SER A 57 -2.18 -9.97 -5.31
C SER A 57 -0.70 -9.75 -5.54
N TRP A 58 0.11 -10.81 -5.43
CA TRP A 58 1.55 -10.74 -5.73
C TRP A 58 1.83 -10.52 -7.21
N VAL A 59 1.01 -11.09 -8.09
CA VAL A 59 1.10 -10.82 -9.54
C VAL A 59 0.84 -9.34 -9.81
N VAL A 60 -0.22 -8.77 -9.22
CA VAL A 60 -0.53 -7.33 -9.37
C VAL A 60 0.61 -6.46 -8.86
N ILE A 61 1.17 -6.78 -7.69
CA ILE A 61 2.32 -6.05 -7.13
C ILE A 61 3.53 -6.13 -8.06
N LEU A 62 3.83 -7.32 -8.60
CA LEU A 62 4.95 -7.52 -9.52
C LEU A 62 4.78 -6.71 -10.80
N VAL A 63 3.59 -6.75 -11.41
CA VAL A 63 3.29 -5.97 -12.62
C VAL A 63 3.43 -4.48 -12.35
N ALA A 64 2.84 -3.97 -11.26
CA ALA A 64 2.97 -2.57 -10.89
C ALA A 64 4.43 -2.16 -10.64
N ALA A 65 5.21 -3.01 -9.97
CA ALA A 65 6.63 -2.78 -9.75
C ALA A 65 7.45 -2.79 -11.05
N GLY A 66 7.14 -3.69 -11.97
CA GLY A 66 7.78 -3.76 -13.29
C GLY A 66 7.49 -2.53 -14.15
N LEU A 67 6.22 -2.06 -14.15
CA LEU A 67 5.84 -0.82 -14.83
C LEU A 67 6.55 0.40 -14.22
N LEU A 68 6.62 0.46 -12.89
CA LEU A 68 7.34 1.53 -12.19
C LEU A 68 8.84 1.52 -12.49
N TRP A 69 9.45 0.33 -12.63
CA TRP A 69 10.84 0.21 -13.02
C TRP A 69 11.05 0.66 -14.46
N GLN A 70 10.17 0.26 -15.39
CA GLN A 70 10.20 0.72 -16.78
C GLN A 70 10.07 2.25 -16.89
N GLU A 71 9.15 2.86 -16.13
CA GLU A 71 8.99 4.32 -16.07
C GLU A 71 10.28 5.01 -15.64
N LYS A 72 10.96 4.46 -14.63
CA LYS A 72 12.23 5.01 -14.12
C LYS A 72 13.40 4.80 -15.08
N SER A 73 13.44 3.66 -15.77
CA SER A 73 14.50 3.32 -16.72
C SER A 73 14.34 4.04 -18.07
N GLY A 74 13.14 4.47 -18.44
CA GLY A 74 12.88 5.23 -19.67
C GLY A 74 13.25 6.72 -19.63
N GLY A 75 14.06 7.16 -18.67
CA GLY A 75 14.62 8.52 -18.66
C GLY A 75 15.63 8.72 -19.80
N PRO A 76 15.71 9.91 -20.42
CA PRO A 76 16.51 10.11 -21.64
C PRO A 76 18.00 10.00 -21.31
N GLY A 77 18.62 8.86 -21.64
CA GLY A 77 20.04 8.64 -21.39
C GLY A 77 20.59 7.26 -21.72
N ASP A 78 19.90 6.45 -22.52
CA ASP A 78 20.40 5.13 -22.97
C ASP A 78 21.15 5.21 -24.33
N ASP A 79 21.47 6.41 -24.80
CA ASP A 79 22.42 6.66 -25.88
C ASP A 79 23.64 7.40 -25.30
N GLU A 80 24.68 6.64 -24.97
CA GLU A 80 26.03 7.12 -24.66
C GLU A 80 26.60 7.93 -25.83
N GLU A 81 26.60 9.25 -25.71
CA GLU A 81 27.64 10.12 -26.27
C GLU A 81 28.15 10.98 -25.10
N GLU A 82 29.06 10.40 -24.31
CA GLU A 82 29.85 11.11 -23.31
C GLU A 82 30.72 12.14 -24.05
N VAL A 83 30.23 13.38 -24.16
CA VAL A 83 30.95 14.45 -24.84
C VAL A 83 32.11 14.90 -23.94
N GLU A 84 33.31 14.37 -24.19
CA GLU A 84 34.56 14.82 -23.57
C GLU A 84 34.82 16.28 -23.97
N VAL A 85 34.59 17.21 -23.04
CA VAL A 85 34.87 18.63 -23.24
C VAL A 85 36.37 18.84 -23.11
N ILE A 86 37.07 18.85 -24.26
CA ILE A 86 38.45 19.33 -24.35
C ILE A 86 38.41 20.85 -24.16
N VAL A 87 38.99 21.34 -23.05
CA VAL A 87 39.23 22.77 -22.84
C VAL A 87 40.59 23.09 -23.43
N ASP A 88 40.64 23.75 -24.58
CA ASP A 88 41.88 24.37 -25.07
C ASP A 88 42.20 25.61 -24.21
N ASP A 89 43.46 25.68 -23.75
CA ASP A 89 44.05 26.67 -22.83
C ASP A 89 44.40 28.01 -23.53
#